data_AF-A0A377KMD6-F1
#
_entry.id   AF-A0A377KMD6-F1
#
_cell.length_a   1.000
_cell.length_b   1.000
_cell.length_c   1.000
_cell.angle_alpha   90.00
_cell.angle_beta   90.00
_cell.angle_gamma   90.00
#
_symmetry.space_group_name_H-M   'P 1'
#
loop_
_entity.id
_entity.type
_entity.pdbx_description
1 polymer ?
#
loop_
_entity_poly.entity_id
_entity_poly.type
_entity_poly.pdbx_seq_one_letter_code
_entity_poly.pdbx_strand_id
1 'polypeptide(L)'
;MYEFIQVSWGKPPTGLLQGALGPMIKKWGSDIILCAFRLAFENSVEMPGLKKYVEAILESWNKQNIKTLDDALKAQEDYKNRKKKQSCTPKYQKNVRREKLPDWVDKPQKEQKIDPEKKAEIDARFEAYFSRTSDEKEGASN
;
A
#
# COMPACT_ATOMS: atom_id res chain seq x y z
N MET A 1 -25.95 -6.51 -28.03
CA MET A 1 -24.88 -7.19 -27.25
C MET A 1 -23.78 -7.71 -28.17
N TYR A 2 -24.09 -8.56 -29.15
CA TYR A 2 -23.13 -9.02 -30.17
C TYR A 2 -22.48 -7.87 -30.95
N GLU A 3 -23.28 -6.92 -31.43
CA GLU A 3 -22.81 -5.69 -32.09
C GLU A 3 -21.79 -4.92 -31.23
N PHE A 4 -22.04 -4.80 -29.93
CA PHE A 4 -21.15 -4.09 -29.02
C PHE A 4 -19.79 -4.78 -28.91
N ILE A 5 -19.76 -6.11 -28.82
CA ILE A 5 -18.51 -6.87 -28.76
C ILE A 5 -17.71 -6.69 -30.06
N GLN A 6 -18.38 -6.75 -31.20
CA GLN A 6 -17.74 -6.58 -32.50
C GLN A 6 -17.16 -5.17 -32.68
N VAL A 7 -17.90 -4.12 -32.29
CA VAL A 7 -17.43 -2.73 -32.35
C VAL A 7 -16.26 -2.49 -31.39
N SER A 8 -16.33 -3.05 -30.18
CA SER A 8 -15.35 -2.77 -29.12
C SER A 8 -14.02 -3.49 -29.33
N TRP A 9 -14.02 -4.71 -29.87
CA TRP A 9 -12.82 -5.52 -30.07
C TRP A 9 -12.40 -5.69 -31.54
N GLY A 10 -13.16 -5.13 -32.48
CA GLY A 10 -12.91 -5.22 -33.92
C GLY A 10 -12.95 -6.64 -34.49
N LYS A 11 -13.37 -7.63 -33.69
CA LYS A 11 -13.43 -9.05 -34.04
C LYS A 11 -14.77 -9.62 -33.57
N PRO A 12 -15.41 -10.49 -34.35
CA PRO A 12 -16.62 -11.16 -33.91
C PRO A 12 -16.33 -12.08 -32.72
N PRO A 13 -17.28 -12.25 -31.77
CA PRO A 13 -17.14 -13.22 -30.69
C PRO A 13 -16.98 -14.63 -31.26
N THR A 14 -15.80 -15.23 -31.07
CA THR A 14 -15.43 -16.48 -31.76
C THR A 14 -15.50 -17.70 -30.82
N GLY A 15 -16.01 -18.83 -31.32
CA GLY A 15 -15.87 -20.16 -30.72
C GLY A 15 -16.44 -20.30 -29.30
N LEU A 16 -15.56 -20.58 -28.32
CA LEU A 16 -15.91 -20.83 -26.92
C LEU A 16 -16.73 -19.71 -26.26
N LEU A 17 -16.52 -18.46 -26.66
CA LEU A 17 -17.30 -17.33 -26.15
C LEU A 17 -18.73 -17.39 -26.69
N GLN A 18 -18.89 -17.57 -28.00
CA GLN A 18 -20.21 -17.66 -28.65
C GLN A 18 -21.06 -18.80 -28.06
N GLY A 19 -20.45 -19.96 -27.82
CA GLY A 19 -21.13 -21.09 -27.18
C GLY A 19 -21.51 -20.85 -25.71
N ALA A 20 -20.73 -20.05 -24.98
CA ALA A 20 -20.99 -19.73 -23.58
C ALA A 20 -22.10 -18.67 -23.40
N LEU A 21 -22.31 -17.81 -24.40
CA LEU A 21 -23.29 -16.72 -24.31
C LEU A 21 -24.73 -17.19 -24.19
N GLY A 22 -25.14 -18.21 -24.94
CA GLY A 22 -26.50 -18.75 -24.86
C GLY A 22 -26.90 -19.18 -23.45
N PRO A 23 -26.14 -20.09 -22.81
CA PRO A 23 -26.37 -20.51 -21.42
C PRO A 23 -26.33 -19.35 -20.42
N MET A 24 -25.40 -18.39 -20.59
CA MET A 24 -25.33 -17.22 -19.73
C MET A 24 -26.61 -16.37 -19.84
N ILE A 25 -27.06 -16.07 -21.06
CA ILE A 25 -28.24 -15.25 -21.32
C ILE A 25 -29.49 -15.92 -20.72
N LYS A 26 -29.61 -17.24 -20.86
CA LYS A 26 -30.73 -17.98 -20.27
C LYS A 26 -30.74 -17.91 -18.74
N LYS A 27 -29.58 -17.87 -18.09
CA LYS A 27 -29.45 -17.85 -16.63
C LYS A 27 -29.62 -16.45 -16.03
N TRP A 28 -29.07 -15.42 -16.67
CA TRP A 28 -28.91 -14.07 -16.10
C TRP A 28 -29.70 -12.98 -16.81
N GLY A 29 -30.12 -13.20 -18.06
CA GLY A 29 -30.69 -12.16 -18.91
C GLY A 29 -29.63 -11.39 -19.72
N SER A 30 -30.07 -10.81 -20.83
CA SER A 30 -29.20 -10.09 -21.78
C SER A 30 -28.54 -8.86 -21.18
N ASP A 31 -29.26 -8.15 -20.31
CA ASP A 31 -28.89 -6.80 -19.86
C ASP A 31 -27.76 -6.85 -18.84
N ILE A 32 -27.83 -7.81 -17.90
CA ILE A 32 -26.77 -8.09 -16.92
C ILE A 32 -25.47 -8.46 -17.63
N ILE A 33 -25.57 -9.29 -18.67
CA ILE A 33 -24.42 -9.71 -19.46
C ILE A 33 -23.82 -8.53 -20.22
N LEU A 34 -24.65 -7.68 -20.84
CA LEU A 34 -24.16 -6.48 -21.51
C LEU A 34 -23.38 -5.57 -20.55
N CYS A 35 -23.84 -5.41 -19.30
CA CYS A 35 -23.09 -4.68 -18.27
C CYS A 35 -21.74 -5.35 -17.95
N ALA A 36 -21.69 -6.68 -17.83
CA ALA A 36 -20.42 -7.40 -17.64
C ALA A 36 -19.44 -7.19 -18.81
N PHE A 37 -19.92 -7.10 -20.04
CA PHE A 37 -19.07 -6.79 -21.21
C PHE A 37 -18.58 -5.33 -21.22
N ARG A 38 -19.43 -4.37 -20.86
CA ARG A 38 -19.00 -2.97 -20.69
C ARG A 38 -17.89 -2.86 -19.64
N LEU A 39 -18.02 -3.60 -18.54
CA LEU A 39 -17.00 -3.72 -17.49
C LEU A 39 -15.69 -4.31 -18.00
N ALA A 40 -15.76 -5.38 -18.81
CA ALA A 40 -14.58 -5.97 -19.39
C ALA A 40 -13.85 -4.99 -20.34
N PHE A 41 -14.62 -4.20 -21.09
CA PHE A 41 -14.07 -3.16 -21.95
C PHE A 41 -13.42 -2.03 -21.15
N GLU A 42 -14.07 -1.52 -20.09
CA GLU A 42 -13.50 -0.52 -19.18
C GLU A 42 -12.16 -0.98 -18.56
N ASN A 43 -12.03 -2.27 -18.27
CA ASN A 43 -10.80 -2.86 -17.72
C ASN A 43 -9.81 -3.32 -18.79
N SER A 44 -10.03 -2.97 -20.07
CA SER A 44 -9.14 -3.29 -21.20
C SER A 44 -8.83 -4.79 -21.33
N VAL A 45 -9.83 -5.65 -21.09
CA VAL A 45 -9.67 -7.11 -21.19
C VAL A 45 -9.60 -7.54 -22.66
N GLU A 46 -8.65 -8.39 -23.00
CA GLU A 46 -8.53 -8.94 -24.35
C GLU A 46 -9.55 -10.06 -24.64
N MET A 47 -9.87 -10.27 -25.91
CA MET A 47 -10.79 -11.34 -26.38
C MET A 47 -10.55 -12.74 -25.79
N PRO A 48 -9.31 -13.29 -25.75
CA PRO A 48 -9.09 -14.63 -25.19
C PRO A 48 -9.39 -14.72 -23.68
N GLY A 49 -9.25 -13.61 -22.93
CA GLY A 49 -9.55 -13.53 -21.50
C GLY A 49 -11.01 -13.17 -21.20
N LEU A 50 -11.75 -12.68 -22.18
CA LEU A 50 -13.08 -12.10 -22.01
C LEU A 50 -14.08 -13.08 -21.38
N LYS A 51 -14.09 -14.34 -21.84
CA LYS A 51 -14.97 -15.38 -21.28
C LYS A 51 -14.73 -15.56 -19.78
N LYS A 52 -13.47 -15.80 -19.38
CA LYS A 52 -13.08 -16.04 -17.98
C LYS A 52 -13.41 -14.84 -17.10
N TYR A 53 -13.20 -13.63 -17.63
CA TYR A 53 -13.47 -12.39 -16.92
C TYR A 53 -14.97 -12.21 -16.66
N VAL A 54 -15.81 -12.42 -17.68
CA VAL A 54 -17.26 -12.33 -17.54
C VAL A 54 -17.78 -13.41 -16.60
N GLU A 55 -17.28 -14.64 -16.68
CA GLU A 55 -17.61 -15.71 -15.72
C GLU A 55 -17.28 -15.32 -14.28
N ALA A 56 -16.11 -14.71 -14.04
CA ALA A 56 -15.71 -14.26 -12.72
C ALA A 56 -16.61 -13.15 -12.15
N ILE A 57 -17.04 -12.21 -13.00
CA ILE A 57 -18.01 -11.17 -12.62
C ILE A 57 -19.35 -11.81 -12.24
N LEU A 58 -19.88 -12.69 -13.10
CA LEU A 58 -21.15 -13.35 -12.87
C LEU A 58 -21.11 -14.21 -11.60
N GLU A 59 -20.01 -14.90 -11.33
CA GLU A 59 -19.83 -15.67 -10.10
C GLU A 59 -19.77 -14.75 -8.86
N SER A 60 -19.15 -13.58 -8.96
CA SER A 60 -19.16 -12.58 -7.89
C SER A 60 -20.58 -12.05 -7.62
N TRP A 61 -21.35 -11.78 -8.66
CA TRP A 61 -22.74 -11.34 -8.54
C TRP A 61 -23.66 -12.45 -8.00
N ASN A 62 -23.39 -13.71 -8.38
CA ASN A 62 -24.08 -14.88 -7.83
C ASN A 62 -23.90 -15.00 -6.32
N LYS A 63 -22.66 -14.83 -5.84
CA LYS A 63 -22.34 -14.83 -4.41
C LYS A 63 -23.03 -13.70 -3.65
N GLN A 64 -23.26 -12.58 -4.31
CA GLN A 64 -23.94 -11.41 -3.75
C GLN A 64 -25.47 -11.47 -3.88
N ASN A 65 -26.03 -12.55 -4.46
CA ASN A 65 -27.47 -12.70 -4.76
C ASN A 65 -28.06 -11.55 -5.59
N ILE A 66 -27.24 -10.94 -6.45
CA ILE A 66 -27.64 -9.84 -7.31
C ILE A 66 -28.40 -10.41 -8.51
N LYS A 67 -29.68 -10.08 -8.62
CA LYS A 67 -30.55 -10.53 -9.72
C LYS A 67 -31.07 -9.39 -10.61
N THR A 68 -30.86 -8.14 -10.19
CA THR A 68 -31.39 -6.94 -10.86
C THR A 68 -30.27 -6.14 -11.51
N LEU A 69 -30.59 -5.44 -12.60
CA LEU A 69 -29.65 -4.54 -13.29
C LEU A 69 -29.12 -3.45 -12.36
N ASP A 70 -30.01 -2.87 -11.55
CA ASP A 70 -29.67 -1.78 -10.62
C ASP A 70 -28.68 -2.25 -9.54
N ASP A 71 -28.90 -3.45 -9.01
CA ASP A 71 -28.02 -4.09 -8.04
C ASP A 71 -26.61 -4.37 -8.64
N ALA A 72 -26.53 -4.72 -9.92
CA ALA A 72 -25.25 -4.95 -10.60
C ALA A 72 -24.45 -3.65 -10.77
N LEU A 73 -25.13 -2.54 -11.09
CA LEU A 73 -24.52 -1.21 -11.16
C LEU A 73 -24.04 -0.75 -9.78
N LYS A 74 -24.85 -0.97 -8.74
CA LYS A 74 -24.48 -0.64 -7.37
C LYS A 74 -23.26 -1.43 -6.89
N ALA A 75 -23.22 -2.74 -7.17
CA ALA A 75 -22.08 -3.58 -6.85
C ALA A 75 -20.81 -3.18 -7.61
N GLN A 76 -20.94 -2.68 -8.85
CA GLN A 76 -19.80 -2.12 -9.59
C GLN A 76 -19.26 -0.86 -8.91
N GLU A 77 -20.14 0.06 -8.49
CA GLU A 77 -19.73 1.29 -7.80
C GLU A 77 -19.07 0.97 -6.46
N ASP A 78 -19.64 0.04 -5.70
CA ASP A 78 -19.06 -0.45 -4.45
C ASP A 78 -17.69 -1.09 -4.67
N TYR A 79 -17.51 -1.86 -5.75
CA TYR A 79 -16.22 -2.43 -6.11
C TYR A 79 -15.18 -1.35 -6.45
N LYS A 80 -15.55 -0.35 -7.26
CA LYS A 80 -14.68 0.81 -7.58
C LYS A 80 -14.28 1.56 -6.31
N ASN A 81 -15.23 1.77 -5.40
CA ASN A 81 -14.98 2.44 -4.11
C ASN A 81 -14.10 1.62 -3.17
N ARG A 82 -14.26 0.29 -3.12
CA ARG A 82 -13.35 -0.61 -2.38
C ARG A 82 -11.93 -0.55 -2.93
N LYS A 83 -11.76 -0.55 -4.26
CA LYS A 83 -10.44 -0.47 -4.90
C LYS A 83 -9.72 0.84 -4.57
N LYS A 84 -10.44 1.97 -4.59
CA LYS A 84 -9.92 3.29 -4.17
C LYS A 84 -9.48 3.28 -2.71
N LYS A 85 -10.30 2.72 -1.81
CA LYS A 85 -9.98 2.61 -0.37
C LYS A 85 -8.75 1.74 -0.11
N GLN A 86 -8.62 0.62 -0.82
CA GLN A 86 -7.44 -0.27 -0.71
C GLN A 86 -6.14 0.36 -1.24
N SER A 87 -6.22 1.29 -2.19
CA SER A 87 -5.05 2.03 -2.66
C SER A 87 -4.54 3.05 -1.62
N CYS A 88 -5.42 3.56 -0.75
CA CYS A 88 -5.05 4.51 0.31
C CYS A 88 -4.61 3.82 1.61
N THR A 89 -4.90 2.53 1.80
CA THR A 89 -4.37 1.80 2.95
C THR A 89 -2.89 1.51 2.72
N PRO A 90 -1.98 1.97 3.61
CA PRO A 90 -0.56 1.69 3.46
C PRO A 90 -0.35 0.17 3.55
N LYS A 91 -0.01 -0.43 2.41
CA LYS A 91 0.20 -1.89 2.23
C LYS A 91 1.33 -2.46 3.10
N TYR A 92 2.06 -1.62 3.81
CA TYR A 92 3.21 -1.97 4.60
C TYR A 92 3.29 -1.00 5.78
N GLN A 93 2.78 -1.41 6.95
CA GLN A 93 3.28 -0.83 8.20
C GLN A 93 4.73 -1.28 8.31
N LYS A 94 5.67 -0.40 7.92
CA LYS A 94 7.10 -0.60 8.20
C LYS A 94 7.21 -0.97 9.69
N ASN A 95 7.68 -2.17 9.97
CA ASN A 95 8.00 -2.62 11.31
C ASN A 95 9.26 -1.87 11.80
N VAL A 96 9.11 -0.57 12.06
CA VAL A 96 10.21 0.23 12.62
C VAL A 96 10.47 -0.26 14.03
N ARG A 97 11.54 -1.04 14.20
CA ARG A 97 12.03 -1.45 15.51
C ARG A 97 12.46 -0.20 16.27
N ARG A 98 11.72 0.16 17.32
CA ARG A 98 12.09 1.22 18.26
C ARG A 98 12.82 0.56 19.42
N GLU A 99 14.12 0.79 19.51
CA GLU A 99 14.87 0.40 20.71
C GLU A 99 14.45 1.30 21.87
N LYS A 100 14.37 0.73 23.07
CA LYS A 100 14.06 1.50 24.27
C LYS A 100 15.30 2.29 24.67
N LEU A 101 15.15 3.58 24.92
CA LEU A 101 16.24 4.37 25.49
C LEU A 101 16.53 3.87 26.92
N PRO A 102 17.79 3.82 27.35
CA PRO A 102 18.14 3.49 28.72
C PRO A 102 17.60 4.51 29.73
N ASP A 103 17.25 4.05 30.93
CA ASP A 103 16.67 4.86 32.01
C ASP A 103 17.51 6.06 32.47
N TRP A 104 18.81 6.08 32.16
CA TRP A 104 19.72 7.18 32.52
C TRP A 104 19.55 8.41 31.64
N VAL A 105 18.97 8.27 30.44
CA VAL A 105 18.73 9.39 29.51
C VAL A 105 17.68 10.35 30.06
N ASP A 106 16.65 9.82 30.72
CA ASP A 106 15.54 10.62 31.27
C ASP A 106 15.84 11.16 32.68
N LYS A 107 16.95 10.74 33.29
CA LYS A 107 17.32 11.08 34.68
C LYS A 107 18.59 11.94 34.67
N PRO A 108 18.48 13.27 34.51
CA PRO A 108 19.64 14.14 34.70
C PRO A 108 20.17 13.91 36.12
N GLN A 109 21.39 13.40 36.22
CA GLN A 109 22.03 13.15 37.51
C GLN A 109 22.20 14.50 38.21
N LYS A 110 21.66 14.63 39.43
CA LYS A 110 21.85 15.84 40.23
C LYS A 110 23.34 16.04 40.44
N GLU A 111 23.88 17.13 39.91
CA GLU A 111 25.25 17.56 40.14
C GLU A 111 25.48 17.64 41.66
N GLN A 112 26.32 16.75 42.18
CA GLN A 112 26.73 16.83 43.57
C GLN A 112 27.62 18.07 43.69
N LYS A 113 27.28 18.98 44.61
CA LYS A 113 28.10 20.14 44.91
C LYS A 113 29.40 19.62 45.53
N ILE A 114 30.46 19.61 44.73
CA ILE A 114 31.81 19.24 45.16
C ILE A 114 32.29 20.29 46.16
N ASP A 115 32.94 19.86 47.25
CA ASP A 115 33.58 20.78 48.20
C ASP A 115 34.51 21.77 47.47
N PRO A 116 34.57 23.05 47.88
CA PRO A 116 35.34 24.07 47.18
C PRO A 116 36.84 23.72 47.09
N GLU A 117 37.37 23.00 48.07
CA GLU A 117 38.76 22.51 48.09
C GLU A 117 39.03 21.48 46.99
N LYS A 118 38.14 20.49 46.83
CA LYS A 118 38.24 19.49 45.75
C LYS A 118 38.04 20.11 44.38
N LYS A 119 37.20 21.15 44.27
CA LYS A 119 37.04 21.88 43.01
C LYS A 119 38.34 22.59 42.61
N ALA A 120 39.01 23.26 43.54
CA ALA A 120 40.28 23.93 43.28
C ALA A 120 41.39 22.92 42.88
N GLU A 121 41.43 21.74 43.52
CA GLU A 121 42.35 20.67 43.13
C GLU A 121 42.09 20.15 41.71
N ILE A 122 40.82 19.94 41.37
CA ILE A 122 40.41 19.52 40.01
C ILE A 122 40.80 20.58 38.98
N ASP A 123 40.52 21.86 39.24
CA ASP A 123 40.81 22.97 38.34
C ASP A 123 42.34 23.11 38.13
N ALA A 124 43.13 23.05 39.20
CA ALA A 124 44.60 23.08 39.12
C ALA A 124 45.15 21.88 38.34
N ARG A 125 44.56 20.69 38.51
CA ARG A 125 44.96 19.49 37.76
C ARG A 125 44.64 19.61 36.27
N PHE A 126 43.51 20.23 35.92
CA PHE A 126 43.18 20.52 34.53
C PHE A 126 44.16 21.53 33.93
N GLU A 127 44.50 22.60 34.64
CA GLU A 127 45.42 23.64 34.15
C GLU A 127 46.85 23.10 33.95
N ALA A 128 47.34 22.27 34.87
CA ALA A 128 48.61 21.56 34.72
C ALA A 128 48.61 20.57 33.54
N TYR A 129 47.47 19.92 33.28
CA TYR A 129 47.33 19.04 32.13
C TYR A 129 47.32 19.84 30.81
N PHE A 130 46.53 20.91 30.73
CA PHE A 130 46.43 21.74 29.54
C PHE A 130 47.75 22.45 29.19
N SER A 131 48.48 22.96 30.18
CA SER A 131 49.82 23.54 29.98
C SER A 131 50.80 22.52 29.43
N ARG A 132 50.89 21.33 30.04
CA ARG A 132 51.78 20.26 29.54
C ARG A 132 51.45 19.82 28.11
N THR A 133 50.16 19.68 27.78
CA THR A 133 49.74 19.32 26.42
C THR A 133 49.92 20.44 25.39
N SER A 134 50.03 21.70 25.83
CA SER A 134 50.30 22.84 24.96
C SER A 134 51.79 22.94 24.65
N ASP A 135 52.64 22.74 25.66
CA ASP A 135 54.10 22.67 25.50
C ASP A 135 54.53 21.47 24.64
N GLU A 136 53.87 20.30 24.79
CA GLU A 136 54.10 19.13 23.94
C GLU A 136 53.70 19.36 22.46
N LYS A 137 52.76 20.27 22.17
CA LYS A 137 52.38 20.61 20.80
C LYS A 137 53.29 21.65 20.15
N GLU A 138 53.91 22.55 20.92
CA GLU A 138 54.92 23.48 20.40
C GLU A 138 56.31 22.83 20.24
N GLY A 139 56.63 21.79 21.03
CA GLY A 139 57.89 21.03 20.91
C GLY A 139 57.90 19.95 19.80
N ALA A 140 56.76 19.61 19.20
CA ALA A 140 56.66 18.62 18.12
C ALA A 140 56.66 19.24 16.70
N SER A 141 56.89 20.56 16.59
CA SER A 141 57.09 21.28 15.33
C SER A 141 58.47 21.95 15.30
N ASN A 142 59.53 21.15 15.39
CA ASN A 142 60.87 21.50 14.94
C ASN A 142 61.59 20.24 14.43
#